data_AF-A0A7V9ZLM6-F1
#
_entry.id   AF-A0A7V9ZLM6-F1
#
_cell.length_a   1.000
_cell.length_b   1.000
_cell.length_c   1.000
_cell.angle_alpha   90.00
_cell.angle_beta   90.00
_cell.angle_gamma   90.00
#
_symmetry.space_group_name_H-M   'P 1'
#
loop_
_entity.id
_entity.type
_entity.pdbx_description
1 polymer ?
#
loop_
_entity_poly.entity_id
_entity_poly.type
_entity_poly.pdbx_seq_one_letter_code
_entity_poly.pdbx_strand_id
1 'polypeptide(L)'
;MFDLTKEDQSGKQEKKIKDVSAKFDRIEGLLDNLFAEHGISREELTAFLEDPKHFDHATWTELQKADKQLDQKLQLDLKNIKNNHSTAQKYKTLSRANQWMFVR
;
A
#
# COMPACT_ATOMS: atom_id res chain seq x y z
N MET A 1 -13.14 -6.34 32.68
CA MET A 1 -13.98 -5.46 31.84
C MET A 1 -13.11 -4.78 30.75
N PHE A 2 -12.43 -5.56 29.90
CA PHE A 2 -11.50 -5.06 28.87
C PHE A 2 -11.61 -5.75 27.50
N ASP A 3 -12.52 -6.72 27.32
CA ASP A 3 -12.62 -7.48 26.06
C ASP A 3 -13.51 -6.83 24.99
N LEU A 4 -14.52 -6.06 25.37
CA LEU A 4 -15.45 -5.41 24.44
C LEU A 4 -14.78 -4.39 23.49
N THR A 5 -13.68 -3.76 23.88
CA THR A 5 -13.02 -2.73 23.06
C THR A 5 -12.12 -3.29 21.96
N LYS A 6 -11.64 -4.53 22.08
CA LYS A 6 -10.83 -5.19 21.05
C LYS A 6 -11.67 -5.74 19.91
N GLU A 7 -12.82 -6.34 20.22
CA GLU A 7 -13.77 -6.83 19.22
C GLU A 7 -14.35 -5.69 18.40
N ASP A 8 -14.69 -4.56 19.04
CA ASP A 8 -15.20 -3.36 18.36
C ASP A 8 -14.15 -2.69 17.44
N GLN A 9 -12.86 -2.76 17.82
CA GLN A 9 -11.77 -2.29 16.97
C GLN A 9 -11.48 -3.24 15.81
N SER A 10 -11.58 -4.56 16.03
CA SER A 10 -11.47 -5.59 14.99
C SER A 10 -12.54 -5.40 13.91
N GLY A 11 -13.81 -5.26 14.29
CA GLY A 11 -14.91 -5.05 13.34
C GLY A 11 -14.79 -3.73 12.55
N LYS A 12 -14.26 -2.66 13.18
CA LYS A 12 -13.98 -1.40 12.48
C LYS A 12 -12.82 -1.53 11.49
N GLN A 13 -11.80 -2.32 11.81
CA GLN A 13 -10.68 -2.59 10.91
C GLN A 13 -11.11 -3.47 9.74
N GLU A 14 -11.88 -4.53 9.98
CA GLU A 14 -12.46 -5.37 8.92
C GLU A 14 -13.35 -4.57 7.96
N LYS A 15 -14.18 -3.67 8.50
CA LYS A 15 -15.01 -2.80 7.68
C LYS A 15 -14.16 -1.86 6.81
N LYS A 16 -13.12 -1.26 7.39
CA LYS A 16 -12.17 -0.43 6.62
C LYS A 16 -11.45 -1.24 5.54
N ILE A 17 -11.05 -2.48 5.82
CA ILE A 17 -10.41 -3.36 4.84
C ILE A 17 -11.38 -3.66 3.70
N LYS A 18 -12.65 -3.99 4.01
CA LYS A 18 -13.69 -4.17 2.99
C LYS A 18 -13.92 -2.92 2.15
N ASP A 19 -13.99 -1.76 2.78
CA ASP A 19 -14.18 -0.48 2.08
C ASP A 19 -12.98 -0.14 1.19
N VAL A 20 -11.75 -0.44 1.62
CA VAL A 20 -10.55 -0.27 0.80
C VAL A 20 -10.53 -1.27 -0.35
N SER A 21 -10.86 -2.54 -0.11
CA SER A 21 -10.93 -3.57 -1.14
C SER A 21 -11.93 -3.18 -2.23
N ALA A 22 -13.15 -2.77 -1.85
CA ALA A 22 -14.17 -2.34 -2.82
C ALA A 22 -13.75 -1.11 -3.64
N LYS A 23 -12.98 -0.19 -3.05
CA LYS A 23 -12.39 0.93 -3.79
C LYS A 23 -11.30 0.46 -4.75
N PHE A 24 -10.51 -0.53 -4.35
CA PHE A 24 -9.47 -1.11 -5.17
C PHE A 24 -10.07 -1.80 -6.39
N ASP A 25 -11.07 -2.67 -6.19
CA ASP A 25 -11.79 -3.35 -7.26
C ASP A 25 -12.41 -2.36 -8.27
N ARG A 26 -12.93 -1.23 -7.76
CA ARG A 26 -13.47 -0.17 -8.61
C ARG A 26 -12.38 0.53 -9.44
N ILE A 27 -11.20 0.75 -8.86
CA ILE A 27 -10.06 1.35 -9.56
C ILE A 27 -9.54 0.38 -10.62
N GLU A 28 -9.44 -0.91 -10.31
CA GLU A 28 -9.08 -1.95 -11.27
C GLU A 28 -10.04 -1.98 -12.45
N GLY A 29 -11.36 -1.97 -12.19
CA GLY A 29 -12.35 -1.91 -13.27
C GLY A 29 -12.27 -0.64 -14.13
N LEU A 30 -11.94 0.51 -13.53
CA LEU A 30 -11.71 1.75 -14.29
C LEU A 30 -10.45 1.68 -15.14
N LEU A 31 -9.37 1.08 -14.62
CA LEU A 31 -8.13 0.85 -15.36
C LEU A 31 -8.36 -0.10 -16.53
N ASP A 32 -9.07 -1.20 -16.32
CA ASP A 32 -9.37 -2.17 -17.37
C ASP A 32 -10.24 -1.57 -18.47
N ASN A 33 -11.23 -0.73 -18.11
CA ASN A 33 -12.01 0.01 -19.10
C ASN A 33 -11.15 1.00 -19.89
N LEU A 34 -10.25 1.73 -19.23
CA LEU A 34 -9.36 2.69 -19.90
C LEU A 34 -8.37 2.00 -20.84
N PHE A 35 -7.82 0.86 -20.42
CA PHE A 35 -6.98 0.02 -21.28
C PHE A 35 -7.77 -0.55 -22.46
N ALA A 36 -9.01 -1.01 -22.26
CA ALA A 36 -9.87 -1.48 -23.33
C ALA A 36 -10.23 -0.36 -24.33
N GLU A 37 -10.52 0.85 -23.85
CA GLU A 37 -10.79 2.03 -24.68
C GLU A 37 -9.59 2.44 -25.55
N HIS A 38 -8.37 2.18 -25.08
CA HIS A 38 -7.14 2.49 -25.81
C HIS A 38 -6.57 1.29 -26.57
N GLY A 39 -7.24 0.12 -26.49
CA GLY A 39 -6.80 -1.11 -27.13
C GLY A 39 -5.47 -1.64 -26.60
N ILE A 40 -5.10 -1.29 -25.37
CA ILE A 40 -3.83 -1.65 -24.76
C ILE A 40 -4.02 -2.93 -23.94
N SER A 41 -3.32 -4.01 -24.30
CA SER A 41 -3.25 -5.19 -23.43
C SER A 41 -2.34 -4.91 -22.23
N ARG A 42 -2.66 -5.46 -21.06
CA ARG A 42 -1.75 -5.45 -19.90
C ARG A 42 -0.37 -6.04 -20.26
N GLU A 43 -0.33 -7.00 -21.16
CA GLU A 43 0.90 -7.64 -21.65
C GLU A 43 1.75 -6.66 -22.46
N GLU A 44 1.12 -5.84 -23.32
CA GLU A 44 1.79 -4.80 -24.10
C GLU A 44 2.33 -3.69 -23.21
N LEU A 45 1.58 -3.34 -22.15
CA LEU A 45 2.02 -2.36 -21.17
C LEU A 45 3.22 -2.86 -20.36
N THR A 46 3.24 -4.15 -20.02
CA THR A 46 4.37 -4.79 -19.33
C THR A 46 5.59 -4.83 -20.23
N ALA A 47 5.43 -5.23 -21.49
CA ALA A 47 6.51 -5.21 -22.48
C ALA A 47 7.06 -3.80 -22.73
N PHE A 48 6.19 -2.78 -22.76
CA PHE A 48 6.59 -1.38 -22.89
C PHE A 48 7.40 -0.88 -21.68
N LEU A 49 6.99 -1.28 -20.47
CA LEU A 49 7.70 -0.92 -19.23
C LEU A 49 9.03 -1.66 -19.06
N GLU A 50 9.25 -2.76 -19.78
CA GLU A 50 10.49 -3.54 -19.71
C GLU A 50 11.56 -3.09 -20.71
N ASP A 51 11.19 -2.38 -21.79
CA ASP A 51 12.16 -1.88 -22.78
C ASP A 51 12.71 -0.49 -22.38
N PRO A 52 14.01 -0.37 -22.05
CA PRO A 52 14.63 0.90 -21.71
C PRO A 52 14.61 1.93 -22.84
N LYS A 53 14.37 1.50 -24.09
CA LYS A 53 14.34 2.38 -25.27
C LYS A 53 13.10 3.27 -25.34
N HIS A 54 12.07 2.95 -24.57
CA HIS A 54 10.84 3.75 -24.50
C HIS A 54 10.92 4.91 -23.52
N PHE A 55 12.02 5.01 -22.77
CA PHE A 55 12.21 6.03 -21.74
C PHE A 55 13.54 6.75 -21.93
N ASP A 56 13.56 8.03 -21.59
CA ASP A 56 14.81 8.74 -21.42
C ASP A 56 15.61 8.13 -20.25
N HIS A 57 16.93 8.15 -20.33
CA HIS A 57 17.81 7.51 -19.34
C HIS A 57 17.52 7.98 -17.90
N ALA A 58 17.20 9.26 -17.71
CA ALA A 58 16.83 9.80 -16.40
C ALA A 58 15.55 9.16 -15.85
N THR A 59 14.49 9.12 -16.67
CA THR A 59 13.19 8.54 -16.33
C THR A 59 13.28 7.05 -16.06
N TRP A 60 14.07 6.32 -16.87
CA TRP A 60 14.33 4.90 -16.66
C TRP A 60 15.01 4.61 -15.32
N THR A 61 16.00 5.44 -14.97
CA THR A 61 16.75 5.29 -13.70
C THR A 61 15.84 5.57 -12.50
N GLU A 62 14.94 6.56 -12.61
CA GLU A 62 13.95 6.84 -11.58
C GLU A 62 12.92 5.72 -11.43
N LEU A 63 12.43 5.16 -12.54
CA LEU A 63 11.52 4.00 -12.55
C LEU A 63 12.15 2.80 -11.84
N GLN A 64 13.40 2.45 -12.20
CA GLN A 64 14.14 1.35 -11.57
C GLN A 64 14.39 1.59 -10.07
N LYS A 65 14.56 2.85 -9.66
CA LYS A 65 14.71 3.21 -8.25
C LYS A 65 13.39 3.08 -7.49
N ALA A 66 12.29 3.55 -8.08
CA ALA A 66 10.96 3.47 -7.50
C ALA A 66 10.50 2.01 -7.35
N ASP A 67 10.77 1.18 -8.35
CA ASP A 67 10.47 -0.26 -8.34
C ASP A 67 11.18 -0.97 -7.19
N LYS A 68 12.49 -0.75 -7.04
CA LYS A 68 13.27 -1.28 -5.90
C LYS A 68 12.75 -0.79 -4.54
N GLN A 69 12.30 0.45 -4.45
CA GLN A 69 11.74 0.99 -3.20
C GLN A 69 10.39 0.35 -2.86
N LEU A 70 9.55 0.13 -3.87
CA LEU A 70 8.26 -0.55 -3.72
C LEU A 70 8.46 -1.99 -3.28
N ASP A 71 9.39 -2.73 -3.90
CA ASP A 71 9.72 -4.10 -3.51
C ASP A 71 10.23 -4.19 -2.08
N GLN A 72 11.13 -3.29 -1.68
CA GLN A 72 11.61 -3.23 -0.30
C GLN A 72 10.49 -2.94 0.68
N LYS A 73 9.59 -2.02 0.34
CA LYS A 73 8.43 -1.68 1.17
C LYS A 73 7.47 -2.86 1.29
N LEU A 74 7.17 -3.54 0.17
CA LEU A 74 6.33 -4.73 0.14
C LEU A 74 6.93 -5.84 1.02
N GLN A 75 8.22 -6.10 0.91
CA GLN A 75 8.90 -7.10 1.75
C GLN A 75 8.85 -6.73 3.23
N LEU A 76 9.00 -5.45 3.57
CA LEU A 76 8.86 -4.97 4.95
C LEU A 76 7.43 -5.16 5.47
N ASP A 77 6.43 -4.81 4.66
CA ASP A 77 5.03 -4.94 5.03
C ASP A 77 4.62 -6.40 5.18
N LEU A 78 5.06 -7.29 4.28
CA LEU A 78 4.87 -8.74 4.41
C LEU A 78 5.55 -9.30 5.67
N LYS A 79 6.76 -8.84 6.00
CA LYS A 79 7.45 -9.19 7.26
C LYS A 79 6.68 -8.68 8.49
N ASN A 80 6.11 -7.48 8.42
CA ASN A 80 5.34 -6.86 9.49
C ASN A 80 4.01 -7.59 9.74
N ILE A 81 3.36 -8.07 8.67
CA ILE A 81 2.16 -8.91 8.74
C ILE A 81 2.50 -10.28 9.37
N LYS A 82 3.62 -10.89 8.97
CA LYS A 82 4.09 -12.16 9.55
C LYS A 82 4.46 -12.03 11.03
N ASN A 83 4.94 -10.86 11.47
CA ASN A 83 5.33 -10.56 12.85
C ASN A 83 4.48 -9.45 13.49
N ASN A 84 3.16 -9.64 13.51
CA ASN A 84 2.18 -8.70 14.09
C ASN A 84 2.54 -8.20 15.51
N HIS A 85 3.17 -9.04 16.34
CA HIS A 85 3.57 -8.66 17.70
C HIS A 85 4.66 -7.58 17.74
N SER A 86 5.62 -7.61 16.80
CA SER A 86 6.70 -6.62 16.71
C SER A 86 6.19 -5.28 16.16
N THR A 87 5.24 -5.34 15.23
CA THR A 87 4.59 -4.19 14.62
C THR A 87 3.75 -3.44 15.64
N ALA A 88 2.93 -4.15 16.43
CA ALA A 88 2.15 -3.57 17.53
C ALA A 88 3.03 -2.89 18.58
N GLN A 89 4.23 -3.42 18.84
CA GLN A 89 5.18 -2.83 19.79
C GLN A 89 5.82 -1.54 19.23
N LYS A 90 6.21 -1.51 17.94
CA LYS A 90 6.70 -0.28 17.28
C LYS A 90 5.65 0.83 17.25
N TYR A 91 4.38 0.50 16.94
CA TYR A 91 3.28 1.46 16.97
C TYR A 91 2.99 1.99 18.37
N LYS A 92 3.07 1.14 19.41
CA LYS A 92 2.98 1.58 20.81
C LYS A 92 4.11 2.53 21.20
N THR A 93 5.33 2.31 20.70
CA THR A 93 6.48 3.18 20.97
C THR A 93 6.34 4.53 20.26
N LEU A 94 5.89 4.55 19.01
CA LEU A 94 5.63 5.78 18.24
C LEU A 94 4.45 6.60 18.83
N SER A 95 3.40 5.93 19.31
CA SER A 95 2.24 6.58 19.94
C SER A 95 2.56 7.23 21.29
N ARG A 96 3.67 6.87 21.95
CA ARG A 96 4.08 7.45 23.25
C ARG A 96 4.89 8.73 23.12
N ALA A 97 5.33 9.11 21.92
CA ALA A 97 6.22 10.24 21.73
C ALA A 97 5.51 11.62 21.71
N ASN A 98 4.17 11.68 21.70
CA ASN A 98 3.41 12.93 21.55
C ASN A 98 2.27 13.05 22.56
N GLN A 99 2.56 12.89 23.85
CA GLN A 99 1.61 13.20 24.90
C GLN A 99 2.17 14.31 25.81
N TRP A 100 1.40 15.40 25.84
CA TRP A 100 1.40 16.55 26.75
C TRP A 100 2.37 17.72 26.47
N MET A 101 1.89 18.73 25.74
CA MET A 101 2.11 20.13 26.14
C MET A 101 0.75 20.72 26.55
N PHE A 102 0.53 20.84 27.86
CA PHE A 102 -0.49 21.71 28.42
C PHE A 102 -0.03 23.16 28.22
N VAL A 103 -0.79 23.96 27.48
CA VAL A 103 -0.67 25.42 27.53
C VAL A 103 -1.82 25.92 28.40
N ARG A 104 -1.46 26.68 29.44
CA ARG A 104 -2.39 27.39 30.33
C ARG A 104 -2.98 28.59 29.62
#